data_AF-A0A7V3M694-F1
#
_entry.id   AF-A0A7V3M694-F1
#
_cell.length_a   1.000
_cell.length_b   1.000
_cell.length_c   1.000
_cell.angle_alpha   90.00
_cell.angle_beta   90.00
_cell.angle_gamma   90.00
#
_symmetry.space_group_name_H-M   'P 1'
#
loop_
_entity.id
_entity.type
_entity.pdbx_description
1 polymer ?
#
loop_
_entity_poly.entity_id
_entity_poly.type
_entity_poly.pdbx_seq_one_letter_code
_entity_poly.pdbx_strand_id
1 'polypeptide(L)'
;MIEAQYCSLPVIASDACGLPYSMIENETGFLFERGNYKELSDKIYALFSDDIKRNLFSLNARKFVETKENGYLKFSTENMNFKLSSFYKKIFN
;
A
#
# COMPACT_ATOMS: atom_id res chain seq x y z
N MET A 1 6.53 3.70 0.89
CA MET A 1 5.12 3.50 0.46
C MET A 1 4.16 3.46 1.64
N ILE A 2 4.31 2.52 2.59
CA ILE A 2 3.41 2.38 3.74
C ILE A 2 3.27 3.68 4.55
N GLU A 3 4.38 4.38 4.80
CA GLU A 3 4.38 5.69 5.48
C GLU A 3 3.51 6.74 4.77
N ALA A 4 3.64 6.86 3.44
CA ALA A 4 2.83 7.78 2.64
C ALA A 4 1.34 7.45 2.73
N GLN A 5 0.99 6.17 2.68
CA GLN A 5 -0.40 5.71 2.85
C GLN A 5 -0.94 6.05 4.26
N TYR A 6 -0.13 5.93 5.32
CA TYR A 6 -0.51 6.38 6.68
C TYR A 6 -0.73 7.89 6.76
N CYS A 7 0.02 8.67 5.98
CA CYS A 7 -0.18 10.11 5.84
C CYS A 7 -1.36 10.49 4.92
N SER A 8 -2.22 9.55 4.54
CA SER A 8 -3.32 9.76 3.58
C SER A 8 -2.85 10.27 2.21
N LEU A 9 -1.69 9.83 1.73
CA LEU A 9 -1.22 10.15 0.40
C LEU A 9 -1.43 8.96 -0.56
N PRO A 10 -2.02 9.18 -1.74
CA PRO A 10 -2.14 8.14 -2.75
C PRO A 10 -0.74 7.88 -3.33
N VAL A 11 -0.45 6.63 -3.66
CA VAL A 11 0.87 6.23 -4.16
C VAL A 11 0.77 5.75 -5.60
N ILE A 12 1.74 6.14 -6.42
CA ILE A 12 2.01 5.52 -7.72
C ILE A 12 3.29 4.71 -7.54
N ALA A 13 3.22 3.39 -7.77
CA ALA A 13 4.35 2.48 -7.60
C ALA A 13 4.59 1.67 -8.87
N SER A 14 5.82 1.27 -9.14
CA SER A 14 6.06 0.30 -10.22
C SER A 14 5.49 -1.06 -9.83
N ASP A 15 5.11 -1.87 -10.81
CA ASP A 15 4.69 -3.27 -10.64
C ASP A 15 5.81 -4.24 -10.18
N ALA A 16 6.97 -3.71 -9.83
CA ALA A 16 8.14 -4.49 -9.41
C ALA A 16 8.01 -5.08 -7.99
N CYS A 17 8.45 -6.32 -7.85
CA CYS A 17 8.71 -6.99 -6.56
C CYS A 17 7.48 -7.03 -5.63
N GLY A 18 7.64 -6.61 -4.37
CA GLY A 18 6.61 -6.66 -3.33
C GLY A 18 5.61 -5.49 -3.37
N LEU A 19 5.78 -4.54 -4.29
CA LEU A 19 4.96 -3.32 -4.34
C LEU A 19 3.49 -3.61 -4.67
N PRO A 20 3.15 -4.47 -5.66
CA PRO A 20 1.75 -4.80 -5.94
C PRO A 20 1.00 -5.43 -4.76
N TYR A 21 1.71 -6.09 -3.84
CA TYR A 21 1.10 -6.73 -2.67
C TYR A 21 0.86 -5.77 -1.49
N SER A 22 1.39 -4.55 -1.58
CA SER A 22 1.36 -3.57 -0.49
C SER A 22 0.37 -2.42 -0.73
N MET A 23 -0.44 -2.51 -1.78
CA MET A 23 -1.49 -1.56 -2.19
C MET A 23 -2.58 -2.28 -2.99
N ILE A 24 -3.67 -1.58 -3.32
CA ILE A 24 -4.74 -2.09 -4.20
C ILE A 24 -4.85 -1.18 -5.42
N GLU A 25 -4.60 -1.75 -6.60
CA GLU A 25 -4.62 -1.03 -7.88
C GLU A 25 -6.00 -0.41 -8.15
N ASN A 26 -6.04 0.85 -8.61
CA ASN A 26 -7.25 1.64 -8.82
C ASN A 26 -8.11 1.92 -7.56
N GLU A 27 -7.63 1.59 -6.36
CA GLU A 27 -8.36 1.86 -5.12
C GLU A 27 -7.56 2.72 -4.15
N THR A 28 -6.29 2.35 -3.89
CA THR A 28 -5.39 3.08 -2.97
C THR A 28 -4.31 3.86 -3.71
N GLY A 29 -4.23 3.69 -5.03
CA GLY A 29 -3.15 4.22 -5.85
C GLY A 29 -3.12 3.60 -7.24
N PHE A 30 -2.01 3.82 -7.95
CA PHE A 30 -1.77 3.24 -9.27
C PHE A 30 -0.46 2.45 -9.32
N LEU A 31 -0.46 1.43 -10.16
CA LEU A 31 0.70 0.70 -10.62
C LEU A 31 1.05 1.17 -12.03
N PHE A 32 2.33 1.12 -12.35
CA PHE A 32 2.85 1.32 -13.70
C PHE A 32 3.93 0.27 -13.99
N GLU A 33 4.10 -0.07 -15.27
CA GLU A 33 5.12 -1.01 -15.71
C GLU A 33 6.53 -0.46 -15.41
N ARG A 34 7.38 -1.25 -14.77
CA ARG A 34 8.75 -0.83 -14.46
C ARG A 34 9.52 -0.36 -15.71
N GLY A 35 9.96 0.90 -15.68
CA GLY A 35 10.71 1.53 -16.77
C GLY A 35 9.82 2.28 -17.78
N ASN A 36 8.51 2.15 -17.68
CA ASN A 36 7.54 2.85 -18.52
C ASN A 36 7.23 4.26 -17.95
N TYR A 37 8.11 5.21 -18.24
CA TYR A 37 7.95 6.59 -17.77
C TYR A 37 6.72 7.30 -18.36
N LYS A 38 6.24 6.85 -19.53
CA LYS A 38 5.04 7.41 -20.16
C LYS A 38 3.81 7.05 -19.34
N GLU A 39 3.66 5.79 -18.98
CA GLU A 39 2.59 5.35 -18.11
C GLU A 39 2.64 6.04 -16.74
N LEU A 40 3.83 6.14 -16.13
CA LEU A 40 4.01 6.91 -14.88
C LEU A 40 3.50 8.35 -15.03
N SER A 41 3.86 9.04 -16.12
CA SER A 41 3.40 10.40 -16.41
C SER A 41 1.87 10.47 -16.52
N ASP A 42 1.25 9.52 -17.23
CA ASP A 42 -0.20 9.48 -17.39
C ASP A 42 -0.93 9.26 -16.06
N LYS A 43 -0.40 8.37 -15.20
CA LYS A 43 -0.96 8.12 -13.86
C LYS A 43 -0.80 9.33 -12.94
N ILE A 44 0.33 10.04 -13.02
CA ILE A 44 0.54 11.30 -12.29
C ILE A 44 -0.51 12.32 -12.74
N TYR A 45 -0.67 12.50 -14.06
CA TYR A 45 -1.66 13.42 -14.60
C TYR A 45 -3.08 13.06 -14.15
N ALA A 46 -3.44 11.78 -14.17
CA ALA A 46 -4.76 11.29 -13.74
C ALA A 46 -5.09 11.58 -12.26
N LEU A 47 -4.09 11.61 -11.37
CA LEU A 47 -4.28 12.04 -9.98
C LEU A 47 -4.21 13.56 -9.83
N PHE A 48 -3.38 14.23 -10.61
CA PHE A 48 -3.24 15.69 -10.56
C PHE A 48 -4.52 16.41 -11.05
N SER A 49 -5.14 15.91 -12.12
CA SER A 49 -6.29 16.54 -12.77
C SER A 49 -7.64 16.20 -12.15
N ASP A 50 -7.71 15.24 -11.21
CA ASP A 50 -8.96 14.76 -10.62
C ASP A 50 -8.85 14.70 -9.09
N ASP A 51 -9.25 15.80 -8.45
CA ASP A 51 -9.23 15.96 -7.00
C ASP A 51 -10.13 14.96 -6.27
N ILE A 52 -11.25 14.56 -6.88
CA ILE A 52 -12.18 13.60 -6.28
C ILE A 52 -11.51 12.23 -6.22
N LYS A 53 -10.93 11.77 -7.33
CA LYS A 53 -10.17 10.52 -7.38
C LYS A 53 -8.99 10.56 -6.41
N ARG A 54 -8.23 11.66 -6.41
CA ARG A 54 -7.07 11.82 -5.53
C ARG A 54 -7.46 11.70 -4.05
N ASN A 55 -8.52 12.38 -3.63
CA ASN A 55 -9.02 12.32 -2.26
C ASN A 55 -9.59 10.93 -1.90
N LEU A 56 -10.30 10.28 -2.83
CA LEU A 56 -10.80 8.93 -2.62
C LEU A 56 -9.64 7.94 -2.40
N PHE A 57 -8.60 8.01 -3.24
CA PHE A 57 -7.42 7.15 -3.12
C PHE A 57 -6.65 7.44 -1.83
N SER A 58 -6.50 8.71 -1.44
CA SER A 58 -5.91 9.10 -0.14
C SER A 58 -6.59 8.42 1.05
N LEU A 59 -7.92 8.44 1.09
CA LEU A 59 -8.70 7.86 2.18
C LEU A 59 -8.62 6.33 2.17
N ASN A 60 -8.71 5.72 0.99
CA ASN A 60 -8.60 4.28 0.83
C ASN A 60 -7.21 3.77 1.21
N ALA A 61 -6.15 4.48 0.81
CA ALA A 61 -4.76 4.18 1.16
C ALA A 61 -4.56 4.14 2.67
N ARG A 62 -5.06 5.15 3.40
CA ARG A 62 -5.03 5.17 4.86
C ARG A 62 -5.81 4.02 5.47
N LYS A 63 -7.03 3.79 4.99
CA LYS A 63 -7.88 2.68 5.46
C LYS A 63 -7.19 1.33 5.25
N PHE A 64 -6.51 1.13 4.12
CA PHE A 64 -5.79 -0.10 3.81
C PHE A 64 -4.66 -0.38 4.82
N VAL A 65 -3.84 0.62 5.15
CA VAL A 65 -2.76 0.43 6.13
C VAL A 65 -3.26 0.36 7.57
N GLU A 66 -4.42 0.93 7.86
CA GLU A 66 -5.11 0.84 9.15
C GLU A 66 -5.96 -0.46 9.31
N THR A 67 -6.02 -1.32 8.29
CA THR A 67 -6.67 -2.63 8.43
C THR A 67 -6.04 -3.45 9.55
N LYS A 68 -6.84 -4.25 10.24
CA LYS A 68 -6.35 -5.11 11.33
C LYS A 68 -6.17 -6.55 10.87
N GLU A 69 -5.12 -7.18 11.36
CA GLU A 69 -4.81 -8.60 11.23
C GLU A 69 -4.25 -9.10 12.56
N ASN A 70 -4.65 -10.29 13.00
CA ASN A 70 -4.23 -10.85 14.30
C ASN A 70 -4.49 -9.92 15.51
N GLY A 71 -5.50 -9.04 15.43
CA GLY A 71 -5.83 -8.07 16.46
C GLY A 71 -5.03 -6.75 16.42
N TYR A 72 -4.00 -6.65 15.59
CA TYR A 72 -3.11 -5.49 15.46
C TYR A 72 -3.26 -4.83 14.09
N LEU A 73 -2.75 -3.61 13.90
CA LEU A 73 -2.73 -3.01 12.56
C LEU A 73 -1.82 -3.84 11.65
N LYS A 74 -2.24 -4.05 10.40
CA LYS A 74 -1.63 -4.97 9.44
C LYS A 74 -0.12 -4.78 9.32
N PHE A 75 0.33 -3.53 9.31
CA PHE A 75 1.74 -3.18 9.15
C PHE A 75 2.40 -2.70 10.46
N SER A 76 1.77 -2.88 11.62
CA SER A 76 2.38 -2.48 12.89
C SER A 76 3.42 -3.47 13.39
N THR A 77 4.30 -2.96 14.24
CA THR A 77 5.34 -3.72 14.93
C THR A 77 4.75 -4.89 15.73
N GLU A 78 3.59 -4.70 16.37
CA GLU A 78 2.91 -5.75 17.13
C GLU A 78 2.47 -6.91 16.23
N ASN A 79 1.88 -6.62 15.07
CA ASN A 79 1.49 -7.68 14.12
C ASN A 79 2.72 -8.41 13.57
N MET A 80 3.78 -7.67 13.23
CA MET A 80 5.04 -8.24 12.74
C MET A 80 5.66 -9.19 13.79
N ASN A 81 5.74 -8.74 15.04
CA ASN A 81 6.25 -9.54 16.16
C ASN A 81 5.37 -10.76 16.42
N PHE A 82 4.03 -10.60 16.37
CA PHE A 82 3.10 -11.70 16.53
C PHE A 82 3.31 -12.79 15.46
N LYS A 83 3.42 -12.39 14.18
CA LYS A 83 3.66 -13.32 13.05
C LYS A 83 4.99 -14.04 13.20
N LEU A 84 6.06 -13.31 13.52
CA LEU A 84 7.39 -13.87 13.69
C LEU A 84 7.45 -14.85 14.87
N SER A 85 6.91 -14.47 16.03
CA SER A 85 6.81 -15.35 17.20
C SER A 85 5.99 -16.60 16.91
N SER A 86 4.87 -16.45 16.20
CA SER A 86 4.03 -17.58 15.80
C SER A 86 4.74 -18.52 14.83
N PHE A 87 5.57 -17.98 13.93
CA PHE A 87 6.39 -18.79 13.03
C PHE A 87 7.45 -19.58 13.80
N TYR A 88 8.19 -18.95 14.71
CA TYR A 88 9.18 -19.66 15.53
C TYR A 88 8.55 -20.76 16.39
N LYS A 89 7.40 -20.50 17.02
CA LYS A 89 6.67 -21.52 17.79
C LYS A 89 6.28 -22.75 16.96
N LYS A 90 6.05 -22.60 15.65
CA LYS A 90 5.75 -23.73 14.74
C LYS A 90 6.97 -24.54 14.32
N ILE A 91 8.17 -23.95 14.40
CA ILE A 91 9.42 -24.64 14.05
C ILE A 91 9.94 -25.45 15.24
N PHE A 92 9.81 -24.90 16.45
CA PHE A 92 10.41 -25.47 17.66
C PHE A 92 9.46 -26.32 18.52
N ASN A 93 8.16 -26.37 18.19
CA ASN A 93 7.18 -27.32 18.73
C ASN A 93 6.72 -28.26 17.62
#